data_AF-A0A0B8QC96-F1
#
_entry.id   AF-A0A0B8QC96-F1
#
_cell.length_a   1.000
_cell.length_b   1.000
_cell.length_c   1.000
_cell.angle_alpha   90.00
_cell.angle_beta   90.00
_cell.angle_gamma   90.00
#
_symmetry.space_group_name_H-M   'P 1'
#
loop_
_entity.id
_entity.type
_entity.pdbx_description
1 polymer ?
#
loop_
_entity_poly.entity_id
_entity_poly.type
_entity_poly.pdbx_seq_one_letter_code
_entity_poly.pdbx_strand_id
1 'polypeptide(L)'
;MLSDIEISRITPLRPIADVAIAAGLRSEEFQTHGKHKAKISLDALKRLESKQSGKLVVVTAMTPTPLGEGKTVTAIGLAQGLFKIGQSVMACIRQPSMGPVFGVKGGAAGGGYSQVAPMDELNLHLTGDIHAVTAAHNLASAALDARIYHEQRNGYEDFEARTGMRALKIDPEHIVWKRVVDHNDRALRKITVGLNEPGKTINGFEREDGFDISAASD
;
A
#
# COMPACT_ATOMS: atom_id res chain seq x y z
N MET A 1 18.18 -26.90 -7.55
CA MET A 1 17.46 -26.32 -6.38
C MET A 1 16.14 -25.78 -6.90
N LEU A 2 15.03 -25.98 -6.21
CA LEU A 2 13.74 -25.41 -6.64
C LEU A 2 13.82 -23.89 -6.58
N SER A 3 13.16 -23.21 -7.52
CA SER A 3 12.96 -21.77 -7.48
C SER A 3 12.00 -21.38 -6.35
N ASP A 4 12.06 -20.11 -5.94
CA ASP A 4 11.22 -19.60 -4.85
C ASP A 4 9.72 -19.81 -5.09
N ILE A 5 9.26 -19.61 -6.32
CA ILE A 5 7.86 -19.80 -6.68
C ILE A 5 7.44 -21.27 -6.70
N GLU A 6 8.34 -22.19 -7.08
CA GLU A 6 8.08 -23.63 -7.03
C GLU A 6 7.93 -24.09 -5.59
N ILE A 7 8.80 -23.63 -4.68
CA ILE A 7 8.69 -23.90 -3.24
C ILE A 7 7.34 -23.40 -2.71
N SER A 8 6.95 -22.16 -3.02
CA SER A 8 5.67 -21.61 -2.57
C SER A 8 4.47 -22.41 -3.09
N ARG A 9 4.49 -22.91 -4.33
CA ARG A 9 3.35 -23.62 -4.95
C ARG A 9 3.16 -25.03 -4.41
N ILE A 10 4.24 -25.74 -4.10
CA ILE A 10 4.15 -27.11 -3.58
C ILE A 10 3.91 -27.17 -2.06
N THR A 11 4.09 -26.04 -1.36
CA THR A 11 3.96 -25.99 0.10
C THR A 11 2.49 -26.11 0.51
N PRO A 12 2.10 -27.13 1.30
CA PRO A 12 0.74 -27.24 1.80
C PRO A 12 0.42 -26.09 2.76
N LEU A 13 -0.63 -25.32 2.44
CA LEU A 13 -1.06 -24.19 3.26
C LEU A 13 -2.23 -24.59 4.16
N ARG A 14 -2.14 -24.21 5.44
CA ARG A 14 -3.28 -24.30 6.35
C ARG A 14 -4.34 -23.26 5.97
N PRO A 15 -5.63 -23.53 6.23
CA PRO A 15 -6.65 -22.50 6.24
C PRO A 15 -6.23 -21.33 7.13
N ILE A 16 -6.41 -20.10 6.66
CA ILE A 16 -6.01 -18.90 7.42
C ILE A 16 -6.81 -18.74 8.72
N ALA A 17 -8.04 -19.25 8.76
CA ALA A 17 -8.86 -19.27 9.97
C ALA A 17 -8.19 -20.08 11.09
N ASP A 18 -7.61 -21.23 10.76
CA ASP A 18 -6.88 -22.07 11.72
C ASP A 18 -5.64 -21.35 12.25
N VAL A 19 -4.94 -20.61 11.38
CA VAL A 19 -3.78 -19.78 11.76
C VAL A 19 -4.22 -18.64 12.68
N ALA A 20 -5.32 -17.96 12.38
CA ALA A 20 -5.86 -16.87 13.19
C ALA A 20 -6.30 -17.34 14.58
N ILE A 21 -7.01 -18.46 14.66
CA ILE A 21 -7.42 -19.07 15.93
C ILE A 21 -6.20 -19.51 16.75
N ALA A 22 -5.21 -20.15 16.12
CA ALA A 22 -3.96 -20.53 16.79
C ALA A 22 -3.16 -19.31 17.29
N ALA A 23 -3.31 -18.14 16.66
CA ALA A 23 -2.74 -16.87 17.11
C ALA A 23 -3.54 -16.20 18.25
N GLY A 24 -4.67 -16.77 18.67
CA GLY A 24 -5.51 -16.25 19.76
C GLY A 24 -6.54 -15.20 19.34
N LEU A 25 -6.85 -15.11 18.04
CA LEU A 25 -7.96 -14.30 17.53
C LEU A 25 -9.29 -15.04 17.68
N ARG A 26 -10.36 -14.29 17.96
CA ARG A 26 -11.73 -14.81 17.99
C ARG A 26 -12.32 -14.81 16.58
N SER A 27 -13.32 -15.65 16.35
CA SER A 27 -13.98 -15.80 15.03
C SER A 27 -14.55 -14.49 14.49
N GLU A 28 -15.01 -13.60 15.36
CA GLU A 28 -15.57 -12.30 15.03
C GLU A 28 -14.50 -11.21 14.79
N GLU A 29 -13.23 -11.51 15.07
CA GLU A 29 -12.12 -10.55 14.98
C GLU A 29 -11.35 -10.65 13.68
N PHE A 30 -11.73 -11.53 12.76
CA PHE A 30 -11.13 -11.59 11.45
C PHE A 30 -12.15 -11.96 10.37
N GLN A 31 -11.90 -11.44 9.16
CA GLN A 31 -12.67 -11.77 7.97
C GLN A 31 -11.74 -12.41 6.95
N THR A 32 -12.11 -13.59 6.46
CA THR A 32 -11.31 -14.30 5.46
C THR A 32 -11.50 -13.72 4.06
N HIS A 33 -10.40 -13.66 3.31
CA HIS A 33 -10.31 -13.28 1.90
C HIS A 33 -9.79 -14.48 1.11
N GLY A 34 -10.72 -15.39 0.80
CA GLY A 34 -10.39 -16.72 0.29
C GLY A 34 -9.85 -17.63 1.41
N LYS A 35 -9.10 -18.67 1.04
CA LYS A 35 -8.69 -19.73 1.98
C LYS A 35 -7.47 -19.38 2.83
N HIS A 36 -6.58 -18.52 2.33
CA HIS A 36 -5.23 -18.34 2.88
C HIS A 36 -4.90 -16.89 3.29
N LYS A 37 -5.88 -15.98 3.29
CA LYS A 37 -5.70 -14.57 3.70
C LYS A 37 -6.87 -14.12 4.57
N ALA A 38 -6.63 -13.21 5.51
CA ALA A 38 -7.66 -12.61 6.32
C ALA A 38 -7.28 -11.17 6.70
N LYS A 39 -8.29 -10.31 6.88
CA LYS A 39 -8.14 -9.02 7.56
C LYS A 39 -8.55 -9.18 9.01
N ILE A 40 -7.82 -8.53 9.91
CA ILE A 40 -8.08 -8.56 11.35
C ILE A 40 -8.80 -7.25 11.73
N SER A 41 -9.88 -7.35 12.50
CA SER A 41 -10.58 -6.19 13.05
C SER A 41 -9.74 -5.50 14.12
N LEU A 42 -9.75 -4.17 14.11
CA LEU A 42 -9.10 -3.37 15.15
C LEU A 42 -9.78 -3.52 16.52
N ASP A 43 -10.99 -4.08 16.60
CA ASP A 43 -11.64 -4.38 17.87
C ASP A 43 -10.87 -5.41 18.70
N ALA A 44 -10.05 -6.25 18.06
CA ALA A 44 -9.13 -7.14 18.76
C ALA A 44 -8.15 -6.34 19.66
N LEU A 45 -7.75 -5.14 19.25
CA LEU A 45 -6.88 -4.27 20.06
C LEU A 45 -7.58 -3.79 21.34
N LYS A 46 -8.87 -3.44 21.24
CA LYS A 46 -9.66 -3.01 22.42
C LYS A 46 -9.74 -4.12 23.46
N ARG A 47 -9.97 -5.36 23.03
CA ARG A 47 -9.97 -6.53 23.94
C ARG A 47 -8.60 -6.75 24.59
N LEU A 48 -7.53 -6.50 23.84
CA LEU A 48 -6.16 -6.76 24.25
C LEU A 48 -5.49 -5.60 24.98
N GLU A 49 -6.19 -4.46 25.17
CA GLU A 49 -5.62 -3.22 25.74
C GLU A 49 -5.01 -3.43 27.14
N SER A 50 -5.61 -4.29 27.96
CA SER A 50 -5.12 -4.61 29.32
C SER A 50 -4.03 -5.70 29.34
N LYS A 51 -3.66 -6.27 28.19
CA LYS A 51 -2.65 -7.33 28.12
C LYS A 51 -1.26 -6.75 28.01
N GLN A 52 -0.31 -7.41 28.69
CA GLN A 52 1.10 -7.07 28.57
C GLN A 52 1.59 -7.31 27.13
N SER A 53 2.29 -6.32 26.56
CA SER A 53 2.91 -6.46 25.25
C SER A 53 4.01 -7.53 25.25
N GLY A 54 4.10 -8.27 24.14
CA GLY A 54 5.21 -9.20 23.90
C GLY A 54 6.54 -8.49 23.67
N LYS A 55 7.59 -9.27 23.38
CA LYS A 55 8.89 -8.73 22.98
C LYS A 55 8.87 -8.27 21.52
N LEU A 56 9.35 -7.07 21.26
CA LEU A 56 9.55 -6.55 19.90
C LEU A 56 11.00 -6.81 19.47
N VAL A 57 11.17 -7.56 18.38
CA VAL A 57 12.48 -7.82 17.77
C VAL A 57 12.50 -7.15 16.41
N VAL A 58 13.42 -6.19 16.22
CA VAL A 58 13.58 -5.46 14.95
C VAL A 58 14.74 -6.07 14.17
N VAL A 59 14.46 -6.51 12.95
CA VAL A 59 15.48 -7.03 12.03
C VAL A 59 15.90 -5.92 11.08
N THR A 60 17.18 -5.55 11.13
CA THR A 60 17.81 -4.58 10.24
C THR A 60 18.94 -5.21 9.44
N ALA A 61 19.51 -4.47 8.49
CA ALA A 61 20.64 -4.89 7.68
C ALA A 61 21.63 -3.74 7.51
N MET A 62 22.83 -4.06 7.02
CA MET A 62 23.80 -3.07 6.54
C MET A 62 23.28 -2.33 5.30
N THR A 63 24.03 -1.31 4.86
CA THR A 63 23.76 -0.61 3.60
C THR A 63 23.63 -1.61 2.44
N PRO A 64 22.57 -1.53 1.62
CA PRO A 64 22.35 -2.50 0.54
C PRO A 64 23.49 -2.55 -0.47
N THR A 65 23.78 -3.75 -0.94
CA THR A 65 24.77 -4.06 -1.97
C THR A 65 24.09 -4.81 -3.13
N PRO A 66 24.71 -4.85 -4.33
CA PRO A 66 24.16 -5.61 -5.45
C PRO A 66 24.01 -7.12 -5.20
N LEU A 67 24.67 -7.68 -4.17
CA LEU A 67 24.63 -9.10 -3.84
C LEU A 67 23.37 -9.49 -3.03
N GLY A 68 22.70 -8.51 -2.42
CA GLY A 68 21.51 -8.72 -1.61
C GLY A 68 21.81 -9.26 -0.21
N GLU A 69 21.15 -8.71 0.80
CA GLU A 69 21.46 -8.99 2.22
C GLU A 69 20.49 -10.00 2.85
N GLY A 70 19.41 -10.37 2.16
CA GLY A 70 18.46 -11.36 2.66
C GLY A 70 17.65 -10.93 3.88
N LYS A 71 17.52 -9.62 4.18
CA LYS A 71 16.84 -9.12 5.39
C LYS A 71 15.47 -9.76 5.66
N THR A 72 14.60 -9.83 4.64
CA THR A 72 13.26 -10.42 4.79
C THR A 72 13.33 -11.94 5.01
N VAL A 73 14.26 -12.63 4.35
CA VAL A 73 14.53 -14.07 4.54
C VAL A 73 14.93 -14.33 5.98
N THR A 74 15.85 -13.52 6.52
CA THR A 74 16.29 -13.61 7.91
C THR A 74 15.17 -13.34 8.90
N ALA A 75 14.31 -12.35 8.64
CA ALA A 75 13.18 -12.04 9.52
C ALA A 75 12.17 -13.19 9.58
N ILE A 76 11.83 -13.80 8.44
CA ILE A 76 10.92 -14.95 8.37
C ILE A 76 11.58 -16.18 9.01
N GLY A 77 12.84 -16.45 8.69
CA GLY A 77 13.61 -17.57 9.24
C GLY A 77 13.77 -17.48 10.76
N LEU A 78 13.96 -16.28 11.30
CA LEU A 78 14.00 -16.05 12.75
C LEU A 78 12.65 -16.41 13.40
N ALA A 79 11.53 -15.97 12.82
CA ALA A 79 10.20 -16.31 13.34
C ALA A 79 9.93 -17.83 13.26
N GLN A 80 10.30 -18.49 12.16
CA GLN A 80 10.22 -19.94 12.02
C GLN A 80 11.07 -20.66 13.08
N GLY A 81 12.29 -20.19 13.34
CA GLY A 81 13.20 -20.73 14.36
C GLY A 81 12.65 -20.58 15.78
N LEU A 82 12.15 -19.39 16.13
CA LEU A 82 11.52 -19.12 17.43
C LEU A 82 10.30 -20.02 17.66
N PHE A 83 9.47 -20.21 16.64
CA PHE A 83 8.34 -21.14 16.71
C PHE A 83 8.81 -22.59 16.93
N LYS A 84 9.87 -23.02 16.25
CA LYS A 84 10.42 -24.38 16.38
C LYS A 84 10.96 -24.68 17.78
N ILE A 85 11.41 -23.68 18.53
CA ILE A 85 11.85 -23.81 19.93
C ILE A 85 10.72 -23.54 20.95
N GLY A 86 9.47 -23.52 20.51
CA GLY A 86 8.29 -23.43 21.37
C GLY A 86 7.88 -22.02 21.80
N GLN A 87 8.41 -20.97 21.15
CA GLN A 87 7.99 -19.59 21.43
C GLN A 87 6.75 -19.21 20.62
N SER A 88 5.87 -18.40 21.21
CA SER A 88 4.79 -17.71 20.48
C SER A 88 5.36 -16.52 19.73
N VAL A 89 5.19 -16.48 18.41
CA VAL A 89 5.85 -15.50 17.54
C VAL A 89 5.02 -15.23 16.28
N MET A 90 5.07 -13.98 15.80
CA MET A 90 4.48 -13.54 14.54
C MET A 90 5.50 -12.70 13.78
N ALA A 91 5.65 -12.93 12.48
CA ALA A 91 6.45 -12.06 11.62
C ALA A 91 5.58 -10.95 11.03
N CYS A 92 6.08 -9.71 11.05
CA CYS A 92 5.44 -8.56 10.40
C CYS A 92 6.33 -8.08 9.25
N ILE A 93 5.78 -8.07 8.04
CA ILE A 93 6.47 -7.61 6.83
C ILE A 93 5.60 -6.59 6.08
N ARG A 94 6.23 -5.80 5.20
CA ARG A 94 5.52 -4.84 4.34
C ARG A 94 4.96 -5.55 3.11
N GLN A 95 3.77 -5.14 2.67
CA GLN A 95 3.26 -5.52 1.35
C GLN A 95 4.17 -4.90 0.26
N PRO A 96 4.61 -5.66 -0.74
CA PRO A 96 5.30 -5.09 -1.90
C PRO A 96 4.34 -4.32 -2.81
N SER A 97 4.86 -3.26 -3.42
CA SER A 97 4.23 -2.64 -4.59
C SER A 97 4.18 -3.62 -5.77
N MET A 98 3.09 -3.58 -6.53
CA MET A 98 2.87 -4.44 -7.69
C MET A 98 3.72 -4.00 -8.90
N GLY A 99 3.97 -2.69 -9.07
CA GLY A 99 4.73 -2.16 -10.21
C GLY A 99 6.09 -2.84 -10.43
N PRO A 100 6.96 -2.97 -9.41
CA PRO A 100 8.24 -3.66 -9.49
C PRO A 100 8.18 -5.13 -9.91
N VAL A 101 7.07 -5.83 -9.64
CA VAL A 101 6.89 -7.26 -9.96
C VAL A 101 6.89 -7.51 -11.46
N PHE A 102 6.36 -6.56 -12.24
CA PHE A 102 6.38 -6.58 -13.71
C PHE A 102 7.64 -5.95 -14.31
N GLY A 103 8.59 -5.54 -13.47
CA GLY A 103 9.88 -5.00 -13.86
C GLY A 103 11.02 -5.97 -13.57
N VAL A 104 12.05 -5.46 -12.88
CA VAL A 104 13.31 -6.20 -12.62
C VAL A 104 13.30 -6.89 -11.25
N LYS A 105 12.43 -6.49 -10.32
CA LYS A 105 12.43 -7.02 -8.95
C LYS A 105 11.44 -8.18 -8.82
N GLY A 106 11.99 -9.39 -8.67
CA GLY A 106 11.25 -10.56 -8.18
C GLY A 106 10.73 -10.36 -6.75
N GLY A 107 9.75 -11.19 -6.37
CA GLY A 107 8.85 -10.98 -5.23
C GLY A 107 9.49 -10.71 -3.88
N ALA A 108 8.85 -9.85 -3.07
CA ALA A 108 9.39 -9.37 -1.78
C ALA A 108 8.98 -10.22 -0.56
N ALA A 109 8.61 -11.48 -0.78
CA ALA A 109 7.97 -12.35 0.21
C ALA A 109 8.95 -13.22 1.02
N GLY A 110 10.26 -12.95 0.96
CA GLY A 110 11.30 -13.83 1.52
C GLY A 110 12.03 -14.59 0.40
N GLY A 111 12.53 -15.79 0.69
CA GLY A 111 13.30 -16.60 -0.25
C GLY A 111 13.64 -17.98 0.32
N GLY A 112 13.91 -18.94 -0.57
CA GLY A 112 14.12 -20.35 -0.22
C GLY A 112 12.94 -20.94 0.58
N TYR A 113 13.23 -21.58 1.71
CA TYR A 113 12.21 -22.14 2.60
C TYR A 113 11.70 -21.16 3.68
N SER A 114 12.18 -19.91 3.64
CA SER A 114 11.77 -18.84 4.55
C SER A 114 11.02 -17.77 3.76
N GLN A 115 9.76 -18.07 3.47
CA GLN A 115 8.85 -17.26 2.65
C GLN A 115 7.49 -17.09 3.32
N VAL A 116 6.76 -16.05 2.91
CA VAL A 116 5.31 -15.90 3.14
C VAL A 116 4.58 -16.37 1.89
N ALA A 117 3.56 -17.22 2.07
CA ALA A 117 2.76 -17.80 1.00
C ALA A 117 1.25 -17.51 1.23
N PRO A 118 0.43 -17.40 0.16
CA PRO A 118 0.77 -17.56 -1.26
C PRO A 118 1.55 -16.38 -1.84
N MET A 119 2.70 -16.66 -2.48
CA MET A 119 3.61 -15.62 -2.97
C MET A 119 3.03 -14.83 -4.16
N ASP A 120 2.26 -15.48 -5.02
CA ASP A 120 1.58 -14.87 -6.16
C ASP A 120 0.53 -13.84 -5.71
N GLU A 121 -0.29 -14.20 -4.72
CA GLU A 121 -1.28 -13.28 -4.17
C GLU A 121 -0.62 -12.08 -3.46
N LEU A 122 0.47 -12.32 -2.71
CA LEU A 122 1.20 -11.27 -1.99
C LEU A 122 1.86 -10.24 -2.91
N ASN A 123 2.33 -10.66 -4.08
CA ASN A 123 3.00 -9.78 -5.05
C ASN A 123 2.04 -9.04 -5.99
N LEU A 124 0.76 -9.39 -5.98
CA LEU A 124 -0.25 -8.76 -6.84
C LEU A 124 -1.20 -7.91 -5.98
N HIS A 125 -2.49 -8.24 -6.00
CA HIS A 125 -3.51 -7.39 -5.38
C HIS A 125 -3.64 -7.62 -3.88
N LEU A 126 -3.13 -8.73 -3.34
CA LEU A 126 -3.31 -9.19 -1.96
C LEU A 126 -4.76 -9.03 -1.50
N THR A 127 -5.04 -8.03 -0.66
CA THR A 127 -6.38 -7.72 -0.13
C THR A 127 -6.91 -6.36 -0.59
N GLY A 128 -6.27 -5.72 -1.57
CA GLY A 128 -6.66 -4.45 -2.16
C GLY A 128 -6.14 -3.19 -1.44
N ASP A 129 -5.18 -3.34 -0.53
CA ASP A 129 -4.78 -2.26 0.37
C ASP A 129 -4.10 -1.11 -0.40
N ILE A 130 -3.18 -1.41 -1.32
CA ILE A 130 -2.57 -0.39 -2.18
C ILE A 130 -3.58 0.23 -3.15
N HIS A 131 -4.59 -0.53 -3.59
CA HIS A 131 -5.68 0.02 -4.41
C HIS A 131 -6.50 1.05 -3.64
N ALA A 132 -6.80 0.76 -2.36
CA ALA A 132 -7.50 1.69 -1.48
C ALA A 132 -6.68 2.96 -1.22
N VAL A 133 -5.36 2.84 -0.98
CA VAL A 133 -4.44 3.99 -0.86
C VAL A 133 -4.44 4.82 -2.15
N THR A 134 -4.31 4.17 -3.30
CA THR A 134 -4.32 4.82 -4.63
C THR A 134 -5.62 5.59 -4.86
N ALA A 135 -6.76 4.97 -4.54
CA ALA A 135 -8.06 5.60 -4.70
C ALA A 135 -8.24 6.81 -3.77
N ALA A 136 -7.85 6.69 -2.51
CA ALA A 136 -7.92 7.79 -1.55
C ALA A 136 -7.01 8.96 -1.96
N HIS A 137 -5.78 8.67 -2.37
CA HIS A 137 -4.82 9.69 -2.80
C HIS A 137 -5.32 10.45 -4.03
N ASN A 138 -5.76 9.72 -5.06
CA ASN A 138 -6.24 10.34 -6.29
C ASN A 138 -7.59 11.05 -6.11
N LEU A 139 -8.42 10.65 -5.14
CA LEU A 139 -9.60 11.41 -4.74
C LEU A 139 -9.20 12.77 -4.17
N ALA A 140 -8.15 12.86 -3.37
CA ALA A 140 -7.62 14.14 -2.89
C ALA A 140 -7.11 15.01 -4.04
N SER A 141 -6.39 14.44 -5.01
CA SER A 141 -5.95 15.16 -6.21
C SER A 141 -7.14 15.67 -7.05
N ALA A 142 -8.19 14.85 -7.20
CA ALA A 142 -9.42 15.25 -7.90
C ALA A 142 -10.19 16.34 -7.16
N ALA A 143 -10.28 16.26 -5.82
CA ALA A 143 -10.93 17.28 -5.00
C ALA A 143 -10.18 18.63 -5.06
N LEU A 144 -8.85 18.59 -5.11
CA LEU A 144 -8.01 19.77 -5.28
C LEU A 144 -8.30 20.49 -6.61
N ASP A 145 -8.26 19.76 -7.72
CA ASP A 145 -8.51 20.33 -9.05
C ASP A 145 -9.98 20.82 -9.18
N ALA A 146 -10.94 20.09 -8.61
CA ALA A 146 -12.33 20.52 -8.56
C ALA A 146 -12.49 21.82 -7.77
N ARG A 147 -11.78 21.95 -6.64
CA ARG A 147 -11.80 23.15 -5.82
C ARG A 147 -11.27 24.37 -6.58
N ILE A 148 -10.13 24.24 -7.24
CA ILE A 148 -9.53 25.29 -8.07
C ILE A 148 -10.50 25.69 -9.18
N TYR A 149 -11.05 24.70 -9.88
CA TYR A 149 -11.99 24.93 -10.97
C TYR A 149 -13.20 25.77 -10.54
N HIS A 150 -13.88 25.35 -9.47
CA HIS A 150 -15.09 26.02 -9.01
C HIS A 150 -14.84 27.40 -8.42
N GLU A 151 -13.68 27.64 -7.80
CA GLU A 151 -13.29 28.96 -7.30
C GLU A 151 -13.02 29.97 -8.43
N GLN A 152 -12.36 29.53 -9.49
CA GLN A 152 -11.86 30.45 -10.52
C GLN A 152 -12.82 30.63 -11.70
N ARG A 153 -13.66 29.63 -12.04
CA ARG A 153 -14.50 29.65 -13.25
C ARG A 153 -15.38 30.91 -13.39
N ASN A 154 -15.97 31.36 -12.29
CA ASN A 154 -16.85 32.53 -12.25
C ASN A 154 -16.29 33.66 -11.36
N GLY A 155 -15.07 33.49 -10.85
CA GLY A 155 -14.47 34.37 -9.85
C GLY A 155 -14.77 33.97 -8.40
N TYR A 156 -13.86 34.35 -7.52
CA TYR A 156 -13.87 33.96 -6.10
C TYR A 156 -15.11 34.46 -5.35
N GLU A 157 -15.60 35.67 -5.66
CA GLU A 157 -16.78 36.24 -5.01
C GLU A 157 -18.06 35.47 -5.35
N ASP A 158 -18.24 35.07 -6.62
CA ASP A 158 -19.36 34.21 -7.04
C ASP A 158 -19.31 32.85 -6.33
N PHE A 159 -18.11 32.27 -6.22
CA PHE A 159 -17.90 31.02 -5.51
C PHE A 159 -18.32 31.13 -4.04
N GLU A 160 -17.85 32.15 -3.33
CA GLU A 160 -18.19 32.39 -1.92
C GLU A 160 -19.69 32.64 -1.74
N ALA A 161 -20.31 33.46 -2.60
CA ALA A 161 -21.74 33.76 -2.53
C ALA A 161 -22.63 32.54 -2.80
N ARG A 162 -22.28 31.71 -3.79
CA ARG A 162 -23.07 30.53 -4.18
C ARG A 162 -22.93 29.36 -3.20
N THR A 163 -21.75 29.17 -2.63
CA THR A 163 -21.44 27.98 -1.81
C THR A 163 -21.46 28.26 -0.31
N GLY A 164 -21.33 29.52 0.11
CA GLY A 164 -21.11 29.89 1.51
C GLY A 164 -19.73 29.50 2.04
N MET A 165 -18.83 28.96 1.21
CA MET A 165 -17.48 28.56 1.59
C MET A 165 -16.49 29.66 1.25
N ARG A 166 -15.57 29.99 2.16
CA ARG A 166 -14.42 30.87 1.90
C ARG A 166 -13.56 30.32 0.77
N ALA A 167 -13.17 31.16 -0.19
CA ALA A 167 -12.20 30.82 -1.23
C ALA A 167 -10.80 30.60 -0.65
N LEU A 168 -10.15 29.50 -1.05
CA LEU A 168 -8.81 29.12 -0.63
C LEU A 168 -7.74 29.78 -1.49
N LYS A 169 -8.07 30.17 -2.72
CA LYS A 169 -7.19 30.86 -3.67
C LYS A 169 -5.88 30.08 -3.87
N ILE A 170 -6.03 28.78 -4.13
CA ILE A 170 -4.91 27.85 -4.32
C ILE A 170 -4.16 28.25 -5.59
N ASP A 171 -2.85 28.38 -5.48
CA ASP A 171 -1.95 28.65 -6.60
C ASP A 171 -1.64 27.34 -7.35
N PRO A 172 -2.09 27.18 -8.62
CA PRO A 172 -1.88 25.96 -9.39
C PRO A 172 -0.41 25.65 -9.71
N GLU A 173 0.48 26.66 -9.68
CA GLU A 173 1.91 26.48 -9.99
C GLU A 173 2.70 25.88 -8.82
N HIS A 174 2.15 25.93 -7.60
CA HIS A 174 2.83 25.52 -6.37
C HIS A 174 2.17 24.32 -5.68
N ILE A 175 1.38 23.54 -6.42
CA ILE A 175 0.79 22.30 -5.90
C ILE A 175 1.87 21.23 -5.74
N VAL A 176 2.08 20.79 -4.50
CA VAL A 176 3.02 19.69 -4.17
C VAL A 176 2.35 18.32 -4.19
N TRP A 177 1.02 18.28 -4.11
CA TRP A 177 0.24 17.04 -4.11
C TRP A 177 0.07 16.50 -5.53
N LYS A 178 0.80 15.43 -5.83
CA LYS A 178 0.76 14.73 -7.12
C LYS A 178 -0.38 13.73 -7.19
N ARG A 179 -0.41 12.93 -8.24
CA ARG A 179 -1.24 11.72 -8.34
C ARG A 179 -0.39 10.49 -8.09
N VAL A 180 -1.02 9.33 -7.93
CA VAL A 180 -0.30 8.07 -7.77
C VAL A 180 -0.86 6.93 -8.60
N VAL A 181 0.03 6.00 -8.98
CA VAL A 181 -0.31 4.75 -9.65
C VAL A 181 0.65 3.65 -9.23
N ASP A 182 0.18 2.42 -9.00
CA ASP A 182 1.03 1.31 -8.58
C ASP A 182 1.68 0.57 -9.77
N HIS A 183 2.26 1.35 -10.68
CA HIS A 183 2.95 0.87 -11.88
C HIS A 183 4.29 1.58 -12.06
N ASN A 184 5.25 0.87 -12.69
CA ASN A 184 6.51 1.46 -13.09
C ASN A 184 6.36 2.25 -14.40
N ASP A 185 5.62 3.36 -14.34
CA ASP A 185 5.37 4.22 -15.50
C ASP A 185 6.22 5.50 -15.45
N ARG A 186 7.28 5.54 -16.26
CA ARG A 186 8.15 6.72 -16.34
C ARG A 186 7.55 7.88 -17.13
N ALA A 187 6.57 7.62 -17.99
CA ALA A 187 5.98 8.64 -18.86
C ALA A 187 5.11 9.63 -18.05
N LEU A 188 4.61 9.19 -16.89
CA LEU A 188 3.75 10.00 -16.03
C LEU A 188 4.51 10.88 -15.03
N ARG A 189 5.85 10.90 -15.03
CA ARG A 189 6.65 11.66 -14.06
C ARG A 189 6.47 13.18 -14.16
N LYS A 190 6.22 13.67 -15.37
CA LYS A 190 5.95 15.09 -15.65
C LYS A 190 4.90 15.17 -16.75
N ILE A 191 3.74 15.70 -16.42
CA ILE A 191 2.59 15.82 -17.33
C ILE A 191 1.99 17.22 -17.23
N THR A 192 1.15 17.56 -18.20
CA THR A 192 0.23 18.69 -18.12
C THR A 192 -1.19 18.15 -18.03
N VAL A 193 -1.96 18.61 -17.05
CA VAL A 193 -3.36 18.23 -16.84
C VAL A 193 -4.28 19.40 -17.14
N GLY A 194 -5.58 19.13 -17.34
CA GLY A 194 -6.58 20.18 -17.56
C GLY A 194 -6.50 20.87 -18.92
N LEU A 195 -5.90 20.22 -19.94
CA LEU A 195 -5.77 20.76 -21.30
C LEU A 195 -7.13 21.13 -21.89
N ASN A 196 -7.23 22.33 -22.48
CA ASN A 196 -8.45 22.82 -23.11
C ASN A 196 -8.26 23.12 -24.60
N GLU A 197 -9.37 23.09 -25.34
CA GLU A 197 -9.41 23.73 -26.66
C GLU A 197 -9.34 25.27 -26.51
N PRO A 198 -8.83 25.99 -27.52
CA PRO A 198 -8.76 27.45 -27.48
C PRO A 198 -10.10 28.10 -27.14
N GLY A 199 -10.11 28.95 -26.11
CA GLY A 199 -11.31 29.67 -25.65
C GLY A 199 -12.28 28.85 -24.81
N LYS A 200 -11.97 27.59 -24.48
CA LYS A 200 -12.76 26.75 -23.56
C LYS A 200 -12.04 26.56 -22.23
N THR A 201 -12.82 26.31 -21.18
CA THR A 201 -12.33 26.00 -19.82
C THR A 201 -13.05 24.78 -19.23
N ILE A 202 -13.59 23.92 -20.10
CA ILE A 202 -14.45 22.80 -19.69
C ILE A 202 -13.69 21.73 -18.90
N ASN A 203 -12.38 21.58 -19.13
CA ASN A 203 -11.55 20.53 -18.54
C ASN A 203 -10.80 20.99 -17.27
N GLY A 204 -11.10 22.19 -16.77
CA GLY A 204 -10.39 22.80 -15.66
C GLY A 204 -9.32 23.80 -16.14
N PHE A 205 -8.32 24.02 -15.29
CA PHE A 205 -7.20 24.90 -15.55
C PHE A 205 -5.95 24.09 -15.86
N GLU A 206 -5.19 24.52 -16.85
CA GLU A 206 -3.94 23.87 -17.24
C GLU A 206 -2.88 24.06 -16.16
N ARG A 207 -2.24 22.97 -15.74
CA ARG A 207 -1.09 23.00 -14.82
C ARG A 207 -0.14 21.85 -15.03
N GLU A 208 1.11 22.02 -14.62
CA GLU A 208 2.07 20.91 -14.51
C GLU A 208 1.66 19.99 -13.35
N ASP A 209 1.86 18.69 -13.53
CA ASP A 209 1.62 17.65 -12.53
C ASP A 209 2.55 16.45 -12.75
N GLY A 210 2.39 15.40 -11.93
CA GLY A 210 3.05 14.12 -12.14
C GLY A 210 2.39 13.00 -11.35
N PHE A 211 2.87 11.78 -11.59
CA PHE A 211 2.53 10.60 -10.82
C PHE A 211 3.75 10.05 -10.09
N ASP A 212 3.55 9.72 -8.83
CA ASP A 212 4.46 8.88 -8.04
C ASP A 212 3.91 7.45 -7.92
N ILE A 213 4.75 6.52 -7.47
CA ILE A 213 4.29 5.15 -7.21
C ILE A 213 3.40 5.14 -5.97
N SER A 214 2.30 4.38 -5.95
CA SER A 214 1.35 4.40 -4.83
C SER A 214 1.97 4.08 -3.46
N ALA A 215 3.02 3.26 -3.43
CA ALA A 215 3.77 2.97 -2.20
C ALA A 215 4.60 4.15 -1.66
N ALA A 216 4.69 5.25 -2.41
CA ALA A 216 5.33 6.51 -2.01
C ALA A 216 4.31 7.60 -1.66
N SER A 217 3.00 7.28 -1.60
CA SER A 217 2.00 8.20 -1.03
C SER A 217 2.32 8.47 0.43
N ASP A 218 2.25 9.75 0.82
CA ASP A 218 2.17 10.19 2.21
C ASP A 218 0.82 9.82 2.85
#